data_AF-A0A2I0CV37-F1
#
_entry.id   AF-A0A2I0CV37-F1
#
_cell.length_a   1.000
_cell.length_b   1.000
_cell.length_c   1.000
_cell.angle_alpha   90.00
_cell.angle_beta   90.00
_cell.angle_gamma   90.00
#
_symmetry.space_group_name_H-M   'P 1'
#
loop_
_entity.id
_entity.type
_entity.pdbx_description
1 polymer ?
#
loop_
_entity_poly.entity_id
_entity_poly.type
_entity_poly.pdbx_seq_one_letter_code
_entity_poly.pdbx_strand_id
1 'polypeptide(L)'
;MGISKRRAGVALLLLLLALAATADAATGTVTITVKPGGGMVCLGTICKENPFGGDGSGITVFSNVDVDCYHMLNIYGLDGYKPYLKLIYVDSTSSSQTRNVVLELIPAT
;
A
#
# COMPACT_ATOMS: atom_id res chain seq x y z
N MET A 1 -36.87 -17.10 42.77
CA MET A 1 -35.42 -16.97 42.50
C MET A 1 -35.05 -18.04 41.49
N GLY A 2 -34.53 -17.78 40.30
CA GLY A 2 -33.97 -16.57 39.73
C GLY A 2 -33.13 -17.02 38.54
N ILE A 3 -33.63 -16.75 37.34
CA ILE A 3 -32.95 -16.51 36.07
C ILE A 3 -31.51 -17.04 35.91
N SER A 4 -31.30 -17.77 34.81
CA SER A 4 -30.09 -17.73 33.97
C SER A 4 -28.87 -18.60 34.34
N LYS A 5 -28.85 -19.83 33.82
CA LYS A 5 -27.61 -20.39 33.23
C LYS A 5 -27.53 -20.16 31.71
N ARG A 6 -28.69 -20.12 31.04
CA ARG A 6 -28.78 -19.91 29.57
C ARG A 6 -28.49 -18.46 29.13
N ARG A 7 -28.79 -17.44 29.96
CA ARG A 7 -28.49 -16.03 29.58
C ARG A 7 -27.02 -15.67 29.81
N ALA A 8 -26.35 -16.32 30.77
CA ALA A 8 -24.92 -16.14 31.01
C ALA A 8 -24.07 -16.62 29.83
N GLY A 9 -24.43 -17.75 29.20
CA GLY A 9 -23.73 -18.25 28.01
C GLY A 9 -23.91 -17.37 26.78
N VAL A 10 -25.12 -16.83 26.55
CA VAL A 10 -25.39 -15.91 25.44
C VAL A 10 -24.70 -14.56 25.68
N ALA A 11 -24.70 -14.06 26.91
CA ALA A 11 -23.98 -12.83 27.26
C ALA A 11 -22.47 -12.97 27.10
N LEU A 12 -21.89 -14.12 27.49
CA LEU A 12 -20.46 -14.39 27.30
C LEU A 12 -20.10 -14.56 25.83
N LEU A 13 -20.94 -15.23 25.03
CA LEU A 13 -20.74 -15.38 23.59
C LEU A 13 -20.85 -14.04 22.86
N LEU A 14 -21.84 -13.20 23.21
CA LEU A 14 -21.97 -11.84 22.69
C LEU A 14 -20.80 -10.94 23.12
N LEU A 15 -20.28 -11.11 24.34
CA LEU A 15 -19.10 -10.40 24.81
C LEU A 15 -17.83 -10.85 24.06
N LEU A 16 -17.68 -12.14 23.76
CA LEU A 16 -16.58 -12.68 22.94
C LEU A 16 -16.67 -12.22 21.48
N LEU A 17 -17.89 -12.17 20.91
CA LEU A 17 -18.15 -11.61 19.57
C LEU A 17 -17.87 -10.11 19.51
N ALA A 18 -18.16 -9.36 20.59
CA ALA A 18 -17.82 -7.94 20.69
C ALA A 18 -16.32 -7.71 20.96
N LEU A 19 -15.60 -8.68 21.53
CA LEU A 19 -14.15 -8.63 21.77
C LEU A 19 -13.31 -9.02 20.55
N ALA A 20 -13.92 -9.52 19.46
CA ALA A 20 -13.29 -9.54 18.13
C ALA A 20 -13.19 -8.12 17.54
N ALA A 21 -12.97 -7.13 18.41
CA ALA A 21 -12.72 -5.75 18.12
C ALA A 21 -11.50 -5.68 17.21
N THR A 22 -11.77 -5.35 15.94
CA THR A 22 -10.94 -4.58 15.01
C THR A 22 -9.50 -4.40 15.48
N ALA A 23 -8.66 -5.41 15.28
CA ALA A 23 -7.23 -5.15 15.21
C ALA A 23 -7.05 -4.25 13.98
N ASP A 24 -6.79 -2.97 14.22
CA ASP A 24 -6.46 -2.04 13.14
C ASP A 24 -5.24 -2.62 12.41
N ALA A 25 -5.34 -2.76 11.09
CA ALA A 25 -4.23 -3.31 10.33
C ALA A 25 -3.02 -2.39 10.55
N ALA A 26 -1.86 -2.97 10.87
CA ALA A 26 -0.65 -2.16 10.97
C ALA A 26 -0.42 -1.49 9.61
N THR A 27 0.01 -0.22 9.63
CA THR A 27 0.29 0.53 8.41
C THR A 27 1.67 1.18 8.45
N GLY A 28 2.23 1.44 7.27
CA GLY A 28 3.55 2.02 7.06
C GLY A 28 3.56 3.08 5.96
N THR A 29 4.75 3.60 5.69
CA THR A 29 5.00 4.55 4.60
C THR A 29 5.85 3.91 3.50
N VAL A 30 5.48 4.13 2.24
CA VAL A 30 6.23 3.68 1.07
C VAL A 30 6.59 4.87 0.20
N THR A 31 7.88 5.07 -0.04
CA THR A 31 8.42 6.07 -0.95
C THR A 31 8.82 5.40 -2.26
N ILE A 32 8.25 5.84 -3.37
CA ILE A 32 8.58 5.38 -4.72
C ILE A 32 9.37 6.48 -5.42
N THR A 33 10.60 6.20 -5.77
CA THR A 33 11.46 7.05 -6.60
C THR A 33 11.48 6.47 -8.01
N VAL A 34 11.09 7.26 -9.01
CA VAL A 34 10.99 6.85 -10.41
C VAL A 34 11.97 7.65 -11.26
N LYS A 35 12.69 6.98 -12.17
CA LYS A 35 13.58 7.64 -13.13
C LYS A 35 13.31 7.14 -14.57
N PRO A 36 13.04 8.03 -15.53
CA PRO A 36 12.70 9.45 -15.32
C PRO A 36 11.43 9.62 -14.46
N GLY A 37 11.31 10.77 -13.81
CA GLY A 37 10.05 11.17 -13.16
C GLY A 37 8.93 11.43 -14.17
N GLY A 38 7.71 11.63 -13.67
CA GLY A 38 6.52 11.89 -14.49
C GLY A 38 5.50 10.74 -14.49
N GLY A 39 4.34 10.99 -15.10
CA GLY A 39 3.25 10.01 -15.20
C GLY A 39 2.53 9.75 -13.88
N MET A 40 1.99 8.55 -13.73
CA MET A 40 1.21 8.10 -12.58
C MET A 40 1.90 6.95 -11.87
N VAL A 41 1.93 7.00 -10.53
CA VAL A 41 2.34 5.89 -9.67
C VAL A 41 1.13 5.43 -8.87
N CYS A 42 0.80 4.16 -8.93
CA CYS A 42 -0.25 3.53 -8.16
C CYS A 42 0.32 2.43 -7.26
N LEU A 43 -0.09 2.41 -6.00
CA LEU A 43 0.17 1.33 -5.06
C LEU A 43 -1.18 0.74 -4.63
N GLY A 44 -1.47 -0.47 -5.12
CA GLY A 44 -2.81 -1.03 -5.04
C GLY A 44 -3.81 -0.18 -5.83
N THR A 45 -4.84 0.31 -5.15
CA THR A 45 -5.89 1.17 -5.74
C THR A 45 -5.62 2.66 -5.62
N ILE A 46 -4.60 3.07 -4.85
CA ILE A 46 -4.29 4.47 -4.60
C ILE A 46 -3.29 4.93 -5.66
N CYS A 47 -3.64 5.97 -6.40
CA CYS A 47 -2.82 6.54 -7.47
C CYS A 47 -2.48 8.01 -7.18
N LYS A 48 -1.27 8.42 -7.53
CA LYS A 48 -0.79 9.79 -7.44
C LYS A 48 0.05 10.13 -8.65
N GLU A 49 -0.02 11.38 -9.09
CA GLU A 49 0.93 11.91 -10.08
C GLU A 49 2.35 11.84 -9.51
N ASN A 50 3.29 11.46 -10.35
CA ASN A 50 4.70 11.49 -10.03
C ASN A 50 5.32 12.74 -10.65
N PRO A 51 5.88 13.66 -9.85
CA PRO A 51 6.41 14.91 -10.37
C PRO A 51 7.67 14.68 -11.20
N PHE A 52 7.98 15.59 -12.12
CA PHE A 52 9.31 15.70 -12.70
C PHE A 52 10.22 16.49 -11.75
N GLY A 53 11.12 15.79 -11.05
CA GLY A 53 12.15 16.45 -10.23
C GLY A 53 13.30 16.99 -11.07
N GLY A 54 13.99 17.99 -10.52
CA GLY A 54 15.09 18.69 -11.21
C GLY A 54 16.33 17.83 -11.49
N ASP A 55 16.47 16.68 -10.83
CA ASP A 55 17.51 15.68 -11.07
C ASP A 55 17.12 14.63 -12.13
N GLY A 56 15.94 14.81 -12.74
CA GLY A 56 15.33 13.88 -13.68
C GLY A 56 14.57 12.73 -13.01
N SER A 57 14.50 12.66 -11.68
CA SER A 57 13.74 11.64 -10.94
C SER A 57 12.44 12.24 -10.37
N GLY A 58 11.42 11.42 -10.14
CA GLY A 58 10.20 11.83 -9.46
C GLY A 58 9.94 11.01 -8.21
N ILE A 59 9.45 11.65 -7.15
CA ILE A 59 9.20 11.00 -5.86
C ILE A 59 7.71 11.04 -5.53
N THR A 60 7.13 9.88 -5.24
CA THR A 60 5.75 9.73 -4.75
C THR A 60 5.76 9.01 -3.42
N VAL A 61 5.07 9.56 -2.42
CA VAL A 61 4.97 8.97 -1.06
C VAL A 61 3.55 8.48 -0.81
N PHE A 62 3.42 7.24 -0.36
CA PHE A 62 2.19 6.64 0.14
C PHE A 62 2.31 6.45 1.66
N SER A 63 1.32 6.94 2.39
CA SER A 63 1.21 6.76 3.84
C SER A 63 -0.02 5.90 4.13
N ASN A 64 -0.07 5.29 5.32
CA ASN A 64 -1.13 4.38 5.73
C ASN A 64 -1.26 3.18 4.77
N VAL A 65 -0.13 2.63 4.33
CA VAL A 65 -0.08 1.43 3.49
C VAL A 65 -0.08 0.20 4.39
N ASP A 66 -1.00 -0.74 4.18
CA ASP A 66 -1.03 -1.99 4.93
C ASP A 66 0.34 -2.69 4.89
N VAL A 67 0.85 -3.10 6.04
CA VAL A 67 2.12 -3.83 6.16
C VAL A 67 1.88 -5.34 6.29
N ASP A 68 2.96 -6.10 6.17
CA ASP A 68 3.01 -7.56 6.14
C ASP A 68 2.19 -8.21 5.02
N CYS A 69 2.03 -7.50 3.92
CA CYS A 69 1.33 -7.99 2.73
C CYS A 69 1.97 -7.47 1.43
N TYR A 70 1.52 -8.06 0.31
CA TYR A 70 1.95 -7.66 -1.03
C TYR A 70 1.01 -6.61 -1.62
N HIS A 71 1.61 -5.57 -2.20
CA HIS A 71 0.91 -4.53 -2.96
C HIS A 71 1.36 -4.56 -4.41
N MET A 72 0.43 -4.30 -5.32
CA MET A 72 0.76 -4.11 -6.73
C MET A 72 1.25 -2.67 -6.94
N LEU A 73 2.51 -2.50 -7.35
CA LEU A 73 3.07 -1.24 -7.81
C LEU A 73 2.92 -1.16 -9.33
N ASN A 74 2.18 -0.16 -9.79
CA ASN A 74 1.96 0.14 -11.21
C ASN A 74 2.43 1.57 -11.52
N ILE A 75 3.24 1.75 -12.56
CA ILE A 75 3.73 3.06 -13.01
C ILE A 75 3.49 3.17 -14.51
N TYR A 76 2.80 4.22 -14.95
CA TYR A 76 2.38 4.36 -16.35
C TYR A 76 2.11 5.83 -16.72
N GLY A 77 1.79 6.07 -18.00
CA GLY A 77 1.39 7.39 -18.47
C GLY A 77 2.56 8.34 -18.71
N LEU A 78 3.79 7.81 -18.83
CA LEU A 78 4.94 8.57 -19.28
C LEU A 78 5.27 8.23 -20.74
N ASP A 79 5.18 9.24 -21.60
CA ASP A 79 5.39 9.07 -23.04
C ASP A 79 6.79 8.56 -23.37
N GLY A 80 6.85 7.58 -24.27
CA GLY A 80 8.11 6.96 -24.71
C GLY A 80 8.65 5.88 -23.76
N TYR A 81 7.97 5.55 -22.66
CA TYR A 81 8.39 4.54 -21.70
C TYR A 81 7.37 3.42 -21.54
N LYS A 82 7.85 2.20 -21.28
CA LYS A 82 7.00 1.05 -20.98
C LYS A 82 6.38 1.22 -19.59
N PRO A 83 5.11 0.81 -19.40
CA PRO A 83 4.54 0.73 -18.06
C PRO A 83 5.31 -0.29 -17.21
N TYR A 84 5.46 0.02 -15.92
CA TYR A 84 6.10 -0.84 -14.94
C TYR A 84 5.04 -1.47 -14.05
N LEU A 85 5.08 -2.79 -13.87
CA LEU A 85 4.17 -3.53 -13.02
C LEU A 85 4.94 -4.55 -12.17
N LYS A 86 4.82 -4.47 -10.84
CA LYS A 86 5.48 -5.40 -9.92
C LYS A 86 4.73 -5.56 -8.60
N LEU A 87 4.71 -6.78 -8.06
CA LEU A 87 4.32 -7.02 -6.66
C LEU A 87 5.48 -6.63 -5.73
N ILE A 88 5.20 -5.78 -4.75
CA ILE A 88 6.14 -5.42 -3.69
C ILE A 88 5.60 -5.88 -2.33
N TYR A 89 6.46 -6.47 -1.51
CA TYR A 89 6.12 -6.73 -0.11
C TYR A 89 6.42 -5.48 0.71
N VAL A 90 5.49 -5.09 1.58
CA VAL A 90 5.66 -3.98 2.53
C VAL A 90 5.76 -4.59 3.92
N ASP A 91 6.97 -4.74 4.41
CA ASP A 91 7.29 -5.30 5.73
C ASP A 91 7.01 -4.35 6.91
N SER A 92 6.57 -4.88 8.06
CA SER A 92 6.26 -4.10 9.28
C SER A 92 7.46 -3.70 10.14
N THR A 93 8.65 -4.26 9.91
CA THR A 93 9.86 -3.96 10.71
C THR A 93 10.42 -2.56 10.43
N SER A 94 10.00 -1.93 9.33
CA SER A 94 10.40 -0.58 8.95
C SER A 94 9.18 0.33 8.78
N SER A 95 9.16 1.44 9.52
CA SER A 95 8.10 2.45 9.43
C SER A 95 8.08 3.17 8.07
N SER A 96 9.19 3.10 7.31
CA SER A 96 9.33 3.69 5.98
C SER A 96 10.19 2.81 5.08
N GLN A 97 9.70 2.55 3.86
CA GLN A 97 10.39 1.77 2.85
C GLN A 97 10.53 2.54 1.54
N THR A 98 11.70 2.44 0.91
CA THR A 98 11.96 3.06 -0.38
C THR A 98 12.01 2.02 -1.49
N ARG A 99 11.46 2.35 -2.66
CA ARG A 99 11.60 1.58 -3.91
C ARG A 99 12.09 2.51 -5.00
N ASN A 100 13.20 2.15 -5.63
CA ASN A 100 13.74 2.85 -6.78
C ASN A 100 13.37 2.09 -8.05
N VAL A 101 12.78 2.78 -9.03
CA VAL A 101 12.38 2.22 -10.32
C VAL A 101 13.00 3.04 -11.43
N VAL A 102 13.63 2.36 -12.39
CA VAL A 102 14.09 2.96 -13.64
C VAL A 102 13.19 2.44 -14.75
N LEU A 103 12.51 3.35 -15.46
CA LEU A 103 11.61 2.98 -16.55
C LEU A 103 12.41 2.64 -17.81
N GLU A 104 11.92 1.65 -18.53
CA GLU A 104 12.49 1.24 -19.81
C GLU A 104 11.90 2.07 -20.95
N LEU A 105 12.76 2.56 -21.84
CA LEU A 105 12.33 3.18 -23.09
C LEU A 105 11.60 2.17 -23.98
N ILE A 106 10.59 2.65 -24.70
CA ILE A 106 10.00 1.92 -25.82
C ILE A 106 11.00 2.02 -26.99
N PRO A 107 11.47 0.88 -27.56
CA PRO A 107 12.37 0.93 -28.71
C PRO A 107 11.74 1.71 -29.87
N ALA A 108 12.54 2.57 -30.51
CA ALA A 108 12.14 3.19 -31.76
C ALA A 108 11.93 2.10 -32.82
N THR A 109 10.89 2.26 -33.64
CA THR A 109 10.59 1.39 -34.78
C THR A 109 11.27 1.90 -36.04
#